data_AF-A0A373J1Q4-F1
#
_entry.id   AF-A0A373J1Q4-F1
#
_cell.length_a   1.000
_cell.length_b   1.000
_cell.length_c   1.000
_cell.angle_alpha   90.00
_cell.angle_beta   90.00
_cell.angle_gamma   90.00
#
_symmetry.space_group_name_H-M   'P 1'
#
loop_
_entity.id
_entity.type
_entity.pdbx_description
1 polymer ?
#
loop_
_entity_poly.entity_id
_entity_poly.type
_entity_poly.pdbx_seq_one_letter_code
_entity_poly.pdbx_strand_id
1 'polypeptide(L)'
;MINLIIASSIRLLFYMNLVGSIFLFLSIGATHLFSKQLAPKHKLLFCKVNIFLFLLPVPLLTNYYKRLFSPFMMHPKPTDKIPVDDSIRIVQNHLVLRPPNISIGILIGLFLCISIMLFRAIYIHRLYLQTKNFCSTIDSDFHFKEFIQPNQAIITNLSRDLRLSKSPILSLSDHISIPFVTGLWNTKLFLPLSFNLSDDTNYLIIKHELAHLKHHDNLFKLTLMLLSVLFWYNPCIYLLIQFYQNTSELAADDLALMNCTLEQKRNYGHALLKYSSTPPHLSLVSSSGFMFHQKNILKERITHLKKHTAHKHPIFTSIVTGFGIIFLSFSSSLTILAYNTPALEIDNIHSLEEVLNEDKNISETEGFFSVIDEEEDTFLFSDSYFTDENGTSYDVDITEKKSCNHIYVSGTYTRHDKKVNGSCKVLKYQAQRCSSCQNLVLGNLISSLYSAKCPH
;
A
#
# COMPACT_ATOMS: atom_id res chain seq x y z
N MET A 1 20.00 -12.36 -5.41
CA MET A 1 18.58 -12.37 -5.82
C MET A 1 17.59 -12.46 -4.65
N ILE A 2 17.57 -13.54 -3.86
CA ILE A 2 16.57 -13.73 -2.76
C ILE A 2 16.58 -12.58 -1.74
N ASN A 3 17.75 -12.11 -1.30
CA ASN A 3 17.84 -11.00 -0.34
C ASN A 3 17.32 -9.67 -0.90
N LEU A 4 17.50 -9.43 -2.20
CA LEU A 4 17.00 -8.23 -2.87
C LEU A 4 15.46 -8.26 -2.95
N ILE A 5 14.90 -9.44 -3.25
CA ILE A 5 13.45 -9.67 -3.26
C ILE A 5 12.88 -9.44 -1.85
N ILE A 6 13.48 -10.04 -0.82
CA ILE A 6 13.03 -9.88 0.58
C ILE A 6 13.10 -8.41 1.01
N ALA A 7 14.21 -7.72 0.74
CA ALA A 7 14.38 -6.30 1.09
C ALA A 7 13.38 -5.41 0.34
N SER A 8 13.10 -5.70 -0.94
CA SER A 8 12.09 -5.00 -1.74
C SER A 8 10.69 -5.20 -1.17
N SER A 9 10.31 -6.44 -0.85
CA SER A 9 9.00 -6.76 -0.29
C SER A 9 8.77 -6.13 1.09
N ILE A 10 9.79 -6.12 1.96
CA ILE A 10 9.69 -5.48 3.28
C ILE A 10 9.51 -3.96 3.13
N ARG A 11 10.27 -3.32 2.24
CA ARG A 11 10.09 -1.88 1.96
C ARG A 11 8.69 -1.61 1.41
N LEU A 12 8.20 -2.40 0.46
CA LEU A 12 6.85 -2.24 -0.08
C LEU A 12 5.79 -2.30 1.03
N LEU A 13 5.84 -3.32 1.89
CA LEU A 13 4.91 -3.47 3.03
C LEU A 13 5.00 -2.30 4.02
N PHE A 14 6.20 -1.78 4.28
CA PHE A 14 6.37 -0.62 5.16
C PHE A 14 5.70 0.64 4.60
N TYR A 15 5.91 0.95 3.31
CA TYR A 15 5.30 2.14 2.70
C TYR A 15 3.78 1.98 2.53
N MET A 16 3.27 0.78 2.25
CA MET A 16 1.82 0.51 2.28
C MET A 16 1.21 0.80 3.67
N ASN A 17 1.88 0.35 4.74
CA ASN A 17 1.46 0.68 6.10
C ASN A 17 1.50 2.18 6.38
N LEU A 18 2.54 2.86 5.91
CA LEU A 18 2.73 4.30 6.13
C LEU A 18 1.61 5.11 5.46
N VAL A 19 1.30 4.82 4.20
CA VAL A 19 0.22 5.48 3.44
C VAL A 19 -1.12 5.32 4.16
N GLY A 20 -1.51 4.08 4.52
CA GLY A 20 -2.77 3.82 5.22
C GLY A 20 -2.82 4.48 6.62
N SER A 21 -1.71 4.49 7.35
CA SER A 21 -1.65 5.09 8.69
C SER A 21 -1.79 6.62 8.62
N ILE A 22 -1.13 7.27 7.67
CA ILE A 22 -1.26 8.72 7.46
C ILE A 22 -2.68 9.08 7.03
N PHE A 23 -3.26 8.31 6.09
CA PHE A 23 -4.65 8.52 5.68
C PHE A 23 -5.62 8.37 6.86
N LEU A 24 -5.39 7.40 7.76
CA LEU A 24 -6.21 7.26 8.97
C LEU A 24 -6.24 8.54 9.79
N PHE A 25 -5.08 9.09 10.16
CA PHE A 25 -5.01 10.29 10.99
C PHE A 25 -5.64 11.50 10.30
N LEU A 26 -5.38 11.68 9.00
CA LEU A 26 -5.98 12.75 8.23
C LEU A 26 -7.51 12.61 8.16
N SER A 27 -8.02 11.39 7.96
CA SER A 27 -9.46 11.12 7.92
C SER A 27 -10.13 11.31 9.28
N ILE A 28 -9.49 10.93 10.39
CA ILE A 28 -9.99 11.19 11.74
C ILE A 28 -10.04 12.71 12.00
N GLY A 29 -8.96 13.43 11.64
CA GLY A 29 -8.92 14.90 11.75
C GLY A 29 -10.03 15.57 10.93
N ALA A 30 -10.21 15.18 9.67
CA ALA A 30 -11.26 15.70 8.80
C ALA A 30 -12.66 15.38 9.35
N THR A 31 -12.91 14.16 9.82
CA THR A 31 -14.21 13.77 10.37
C THR A 31 -14.53 14.43 11.70
N HIS A 32 -13.51 14.82 12.48
CA HIS A 32 -13.68 15.63 13.68
C HIS A 32 -14.01 17.09 13.32
N LEU A 33 -13.25 17.68 12.40
CA LEU A 33 -13.43 19.07 11.94
C LEU A 33 -14.82 19.30 11.31
N PHE A 34 -15.27 18.35 10.49
CA PHE A 34 -16.55 18.40 9.80
C PHE A 34 -17.62 17.51 10.47
N SER A 35 -17.47 17.23 11.77
CA SER A 35 -18.32 16.28 12.52
C SER A 35 -19.82 16.59 12.50
N LYS A 36 -20.20 17.88 12.39
CA LYS A 36 -21.59 18.33 12.29
C LYS A 36 -22.21 18.13 10.90
N GLN A 37 -21.37 18.02 9.86
CA GLN A 37 -21.79 18.02 8.46
C GLN A 37 -21.73 16.61 7.86
N LEU A 38 -20.76 15.80 8.30
CA LEU A 38 -20.55 14.43 7.82
C LEU A 38 -21.47 13.44 8.53
N ALA A 39 -22.47 12.96 7.79
CA ALA A 39 -23.24 11.79 8.19
C ALA A 39 -22.33 10.55 8.44
N PRO A 40 -22.70 9.64 9.36
CA PRO A 40 -22.00 8.38 9.61
C PRO A 40 -21.66 7.58 8.35
N LYS A 41 -22.55 7.53 7.34
CA LYS A 41 -22.29 6.86 6.06
C LYS A 41 -21.03 7.37 5.33
N HIS A 42 -20.72 8.67 5.44
CA HIS A 42 -19.54 9.28 4.83
C HIS A 42 -18.26 8.92 5.60
N LYS A 43 -18.34 8.92 6.94
CA LYS A 43 -17.26 8.45 7.81
C LYS A 43 -16.95 6.96 7.55
N LEU A 44 -17.98 6.15 7.32
CA LEU A 44 -17.84 4.74 6.96
C LEU A 44 -17.13 4.59 5.61
N LEU A 45 -17.42 5.46 4.64
CA LEU A 45 -16.73 5.47 3.35
C LEU A 45 -15.23 5.79 3.50
N PHE A 46 -14.85 6.78 4.32
CA PHE A 46 -13.44 7.03 4.64
C PHE A 46 -12.77 5.78 5.21
N CYS A 47 -13.41 5.06 6.13
CA CYS A 47 -12.87 3.82 6.68
C CYS A 47 -12.66 2.75 5.59
N LYS A 48 -13.62 2.58 4.69
CA LYS A 48 -13.53 1.60 3.59
C LYS A 48 -12.36 1.92 2.65
N VAL A 49 -12.19 3.19 2.26
CA VAL A 49 -11.04 3.62 1.45
C VAL A 49 -9.74 3.36 2.18
N ASN A 50 -9.67 3.63 3.49
CA ASN A 50 -8.49 3.37 4.28
C ASN A 50 -8.11 1.88 4.29
N ILE A 51 -9.10 0.98 4.45
CA ILE A 51 -8.89 -0.47 4.35
C ILE A 51 -8.24 -0.85 3.01
N PHE A 52 -8.69 -0.25 1.91
CA PHE A 52 -8.08 -0.48 0.59
C PHE A 52 -6.66 0.08 0.49
N LEU A 53 -6.34 1.23 1.09
CA LEU A 53 -4.99 1.80 1.07
C LEU A 53 -3.96 0.94 1.81
N PHE A 54 -4.38 0.20 2.85
CA PHE A 54 -3.53 -0.80 3.50
C PHE A 54 -3.29 -2.06 2.65
N LEU A 55 -4.13 -2.32 1.65
CA LEU A 55 -4.04 -3.49 0.75
C LEU A 55 -3.41 -3.17 -0.60
N LEU A 56 -3.56 -1.92 -1.08
CA LEU A 56 -3.10 -1.51 -2.40
C LEU A 56 -1.61 -1.17 -2.36
N PRO A 57 -0.76 -1.81 -3.20
CA PRO A 57 0.65 -1.49 -3.28
C PRO A 57 0.88 -0.19 -4.08
N VAL A 58 0.36 0.93 -3.57
CA VAL A 58 0.52 2.28 -4.15
C VAL A 58 2.00 2.62 -4.43
N PRO A 59 3.00 2.18 -3.63
CA PRO A 59 4.42 2.42 -3.95
C PRO A 59 4.89 1.85 -5.30
N LEU A 60 4.17 0.89 -5.91
CA LEU A 60 4.48 0.46 -7.28
C LEU A 60 4.24 1.55 -8.33
N LEU A 61 3.47 2.59 -8.00
CA LEU A 61 3.22 3.75 -8.86
C LEU A 61 4.29 4.84 -8.73
N THR A 62 5.41 4.59 -8.03
CA THR A 62 6.47 5.58 -7.77
C THR A 62 6.95 6.29 -9.04
N ASN A 63 7.13 5.56 -10.16
CA ASN A 63 7.61 6.15 -11.41
C ASN A 63 6.62 7.16 -11.99
N TYR A 64 5.31 6.89 -11.86
CA TYR A 64 4.27 7.83 -12.27
C TYR A 64 4.27 9.09 -11.40
N TYR A 65 4.41 8.94 -10.08
CA TYR A 65 4.52 10.08 -9.15
C TYR A 65 5.76 10.92 -9.44
N LYS A 66 6.93 10.30 -9.67
CA LYS A 66 8.16 11.02 -10.03
C LYS A 66 8.00 11.80 -11.34
N ARG A 67 7.31 11.24 -12.34
CA ARG A 67 7.01 11.94 -13.60
C ARG A 67 6.03 13.10 -13.42
N LEU A 68 5.00 12.92 -12.60
CA LEU A 68 4.01 13.97 -12.32
C LEU A 68 4.63 15.17 -11.58
N PHE A 69 5.54 14.89 -10.65
CA PHE A 69 6.18 15.89 -9.79
C PHE A 69 7.57 16.34 -10.25
N SER A 70 8.09 15.81 -11.37
CA SER A 70 9.40 16.23 -11.91
C SER A 70 9.55 17.74 -12.10
N PRO A 71 8.51 18.53 -12.47
CA PRO A 71 8.66 19.98 -12.60
C PRO A 71 8.81 20.69 -11.24
N PHE A 72 8.41 20.04 -10.15
CA PHE A 72 8.38 20.60 -8.80
C PHE A 72 9.49 20.05 -7.91
N MET A 73 10.20 19.00 -8.34
CA MET A 73 11.33 18.45 -7.63
C MET A 73 12.58 19.28 -7.93
N MET A 74 13.13 19.91 -6.90
CA MET A 74 14.50 20.41 -6.95
C MET A 74 15.42 19.22 -7.20
N HIS A 75 16.00 19.14 -8.39
CA HIS A 75 17.13 18.25 -8.62
C HIS A 75 18.18 18.60 -7.57
N PRO A 76 18.64 17.65 -6.73
CA PRO A 76 19.76 17.91 -5.87
C PRO A 76 20.89 18.38 -6.79
N LYS A 77 21.49 19.55 -6.48
CA LYS A 77 22.80 19.88 -7.05
C LYS A 77 23.69 18.66 -6.80
N PRO A 78 24.54 18.24 -7.74
CA PRO A 78 25.48 17.16 -7.50
C PRO A 78 26.43 17.60 -6.38
N THR A 79 26.04 17.36 -5.13
CA THR A 79 26.89 17.51 -3.96
C THR A 79 27.65 16.21 -3.85
N ASP A 80 28.97 16.32 -3.94
CA ASP A 80 29.92 15.25 -3.75
C ASP A 80 29.54 14.36 -2.57
N LYS A 81 29.69 13.05 -2.80
CA LYS A 81 29.48 11.93 -1.87
C LYS A 81 28.04 11.42 -1.85
N ILE A 82 27.76 10.57 -2.83
CA ILE A 82 26.90 9.41 -2.60
C ILE A 82 27.55 8.64 -1.43
N PRO A 83 26.87 8.39 -0.30
CA PRO A 83 27.37 7.48 0.69
C PRO A 83 27.35 6.09 0.05
N VAL A 84 28.50 5.64 -0.42
CA VAL A 84 28.72 4.26 -0.78
C VAL A 84 28.54 3.49 0.51
N ASP A 85 27.47 2.69 0.58
CA ASP A 85 27.27 1.71 1.63
C ASP A 85 28.55 0.86 1.71
N ASP A 86 29.14 0.72 2.91
CA ASP A 86 30.44 0.07 3.17
C ASP A 86 30.46 -1.44 2.84
N SER A 87 29.49 -1.94 2.07
CA SER A 87 29.33 -3.33 1.67
C SER A 87 30.15 -3.73 0.43
N ILE A 88 30.83 -2.78 -0.24
CA ILE A 88 31.57 -3.07 -1.49
C ILE A 88 33.07 -2.83 -1.31
N ARG A 89 33.84 -3.91 -1.14
CA ARG A 89 35.30 -3.92 -1.37
C ARG A 89 35.59 -4.80 -2.57
N ILE A 90 36.09 -4.20 -3.64
CA ILE A 90 36.59 -4.90 -4.83
C ILE A 90 38.01 -5.41 -4.48
N VAL A 91 38.17 -6.73 -4.32
CA VAL A 91 39.48 -7.39 -4.23
C VAL A 91 39.57 -8.43 -5.34
N GLN A 92 40.45 -8.18 -6.31
CA GLN A 92 41.03 -9.10 -7.30
C GLN A 92 40.13 -10.26 -7.78
N ASN A 93 39.37 -10.03 -8.85
CA ASN A 93 38.90 -11.00 -9.87
C ASN A 93 38.31 -12.37 -9.45
N HIS A 94 37.97 -12.56 -8.18
CA HIS A 94 37.10 -13.64 -7.73
C HIS A 94 35.96 -13.04 -6.92
N LEU A 95 34.75 -13.23 -7.43
CA LEU A 95 33.50 -12.81 -6.82
C LEU A 95 33.25 -13.71 -5.60
N VAL A 96 33.94 -13.44 -4.49
CA VAL A 96 33.58 -14.01 -3.20
C VAL A 96 32.33 -13.26 -2.75
N LEU A 97 31.16 -13.77 -3.15
CA LEU A 97 29.92 -13.50 -2.46
C LEU A 97 30.13 -13.94 -1.02
N ARG A 98 30.54 -13.01 -0.15
CA ARG A 98 30.36 -13.21 1.29
C ARG A 98 28.85 -13.39 1.44
N PRO A 99 28.33 -14.57 1.83
CA PRO A 99 26.93 -14.65 2.19
C PRO A 99 26.75 -13.52 3.22
N PRO A 100 25.75 -12.64 3.07
CA PRO A 100 25.49 -11.68 4.13
C PRO A 100 25.39 -12.53 5.38
N ASN A 101 26.15 -12.17 6.41
CA ASN A 101 25.90 -12.72 7.73
C ASN A 101 24.47 -12.30 8.03
N ILE A 102 23.48 -13.10 7.62
CA ILE A 102 22.11 -12.98 8.07
C ILE A 102 22.31 -13.15 9.55
N SER A 103 22.31 -12.03 10.27
CA SER A 103 22.52 -12.07 11.69
C SER A 103 21.48 -13.05 12.21
N ILE A 104 21.90 -13.97 13.07
CA ILE A 104 20.98 -14.95 13.67
C ILE A 104 19.73 -14.20 14.22
N GLY A 105 19.89 -12.94 14.62
CA GLY A 105 18.81 -12.00 14.93
C GLY A 105 17.77 -11.73 13.83
N ILE A 106 18.14 -11.57 12.54
CA ILE A 106 17.17 -11.41 11.44
C ILE A 106 16.35 -12.69 11.26
N LEU A 107 17.01 -13.86 11.31
CA LEU A 107 16.32 -15.14 11.16
C LEU A 107 15.36 -15.40 12.34
N ILE A 108 15.81 -15.14 13.56
CA ILE A 108 14.98 -15.20 14.78
C ILE A 108 13.82 -14.21 14.67
N GLY A 109 14.07 -12.98 14.19
CA GLY A 109 13.05 -11.96 14.01
C GLY A 109 11.96 -12.39 13.02
N LEU A 110 12.34 -12.92 11.85
CA LEU A 110 11.39 -13.46 10.87
C LEU A 110 10.59 -14.64 11.44
N PHE A 111 11.25 -15.56 12.15
CA PHE A 111 10.59 -16.69 12.80
C PHE A 111 9.57 -16.24 13.85
N LEU A 112 9.91 -15.25 14.68
CA LEU A 112 8.99 -14.65 15.66
C LEU A 112 7.81 -13.97 14.97
N CYS A 113 8.05 -13.18 13.92
CA CYS A 113 6.99 -12.54 13.13
C CYS A 113 6.03 -13.57 12.54
N ILE A 114 6.54 -14.61 11.89
CA ILE A 114 5.73 -15.69 11.31
C ILE A 114 4.96 -16.43 12.41
N SER A 115 5.60 -16.72 13.54
CA SER A 115 4.95 -17.39 14.68
C SER A 115 3.80 -16.57 15.26
N ILE A 116 3.96 -15.25 15.40
CA ILE A 116 2.90 -14.34 15.86
C ILE A 116 1.76 -14.28 14.84
N MET A 117 2.08 -14.17 13.55
CA MET A 117 1.09 -14.18 12.48
C MET A 117 0.29 -15.49 12.46
N LEU A 118 0.96 -16.64 12.58
CA LEU A 118 0.32 -17.95 12.64
C LEU A 118 -0.56 -18.09 13.89
N PHE A 119 -0.07 -17.67 15.06
CA PHE A 119 -0.86 -17.69 16.29
C PHE A 119 -2.14 -16.86 16.17
N ARG A 120 -2.04 -15.64 15.62
CA ARG A 120 -3.20 -14.76 15.35
C ARG A 120 -4.14 -15.36 14.30
N ALA A 121 -3.61 -15.93 13.23
CA ALA A 121 -4.41 -16.59 12.20
C ALA A 121 -5.17 -17.80 12.77
N ILE A 122 -4.52 -18.62 13.61
CA ILE A 122 -5.15 -19.75 14.30
C ILE A 122 -6.23 -19.26 15.27
N TYR A 123 -5.96 -18.20 16.04
CA TYR A 123 -6.95 -17.59 16.93
C TYR A 123 -8.20 -17.11 16.17
N ILE A 124 -8.00 -16.38 15.07
CA ILE A 124 -9.10 -15.92 14.20
C ILE A 124 -9.83 -17.09 13.56
N HIS A 125 -9.11 -18.12 13.11
CA HIS A 125 -9.71 -19.30 12.52
C HIS A 125 -10.55 -20.07 13.54
N ARG A 126 -10.07 -20.23 14.78
CA ARG A 126 -10.85 -20.82 15.88
C ARG A 126 -12.10 -20.02 16.17
N LEU A 127 -12.01 -18.70 16.21
CA LEU A 127 -13.16 -17.82 16.38
C LEU A 127 -14.19 -18.04 15.26
N TYR A 128 -13.73 -18.07 14.01
CA TYR A 128 -14.57 -18.36 12.84
C TYR A 128 -15.25 -19.73 12.95
N LEU A 129 -14.52 -20.77 13.33
CA LEU A 129 -15.07 -22.11 13.52
C LEU A 129 -16.11 -22.15 14.65
N GLN A 130 -15.85 -21.47 15.78
CA GLN A 130 -16.82 -21.36 16.86
C GLN A 130 -18.11 -20.69 16.38
N THR A 131 -18.01 -19.58 15.64
CA THR A 131 -19.18 -18.91 15.06
C THR A 131 -19.92 -19.79 14.07
N LYS A 132 -19.19 -20.48 13.19
CA LYS A 132 -19.76 -21.40 12.21
C LYS A 132 -20.50 -22.55 12.91
N ASN A 133 -19.88 -23.18 13.90
CA ASN A 133 -20.45 -24.30 14.65
C ASN A 133 -21.71 -23.85 15.40
N PHE A 134 -21.67 -22.69 16.08
CA PHE A 134 -22.84 -22.11 16.73
C PHE A 134 -23.99 -21.86 15.75
N CYS A 135 -23.69 -21.24 14.60
CA CYS A 135 -24.70 -21.00 13.57
C CYS A 135 -25.26 -22.31 13.00
N SER A 136 -24.44 -23.36 12.85
CA SER A 136 -24.92 -24.66 12.39
C SER A 136 -25.79 -25.38 13.41
N THR A 137 -25.49 -25.25 14.71
CA THR A 137 -26.32 -25.81 15.77
C THR A 137 -27.69 -25.15 15.78
N ILE A 138 -27.74 -23.82 15.66
CA ILE A 138 -29.01 -23.10 15.55
C ILE A 138 -29.79 -23.50 14.30
N ASP A 139 -29.10 -23.65 13.17
CA ASP A 139 -29.74 -23.97 11.89
C ASP A 139 -30.32 -25.40 11.87
N SER A 140 -29.83 -26.32 12.72
CA SER A 140 -30.40 -27.65 12.86
C SER A 140 -31.71 -27.70 13.67
N ASP A 141 -32.00 -26.69 14.50
CA ASP A 141 -33.22 -26.62 15.33
C ASP A 141 -34.46 -26.11 14.55
N PHE A 142 -34.44 -26.24 13.22
CA PHE A 142 -35.38 -25.65 12.26
C PHE A 142 -36.76 -26.35 12.24
N HIS A 143 -37.46 -26.40 13.36
CA HIS A 143 -38.78 -27.04 13.47
C HIS A 143 -39.98 -26.10 13.22
N PHE A 144 -39.78 -24.81 12.88
CA PHE A 144 -40.86 -23.80 12.83
C PHE A 144 -41.18 -23.23 11.44
N LYS A 145 -41.33 -24.10 10.43
CA LYS A 145 -41.54 -23.67 9.02
C LYS A 145 -42.77 -22.77 8.82
N GLU A 146 -43.82 -22.92 9.63
CA GLU A 146 -45.05 -22.09 9.59
C GLU A 146 -44.83 -20.65 10.07
N PHE A 147 -43.92 -20.41 11.03
CA PHE A 147 -43.58 -19.06 11.50
C PHE A 147 -42.62 -18.33 10.56
N ILE A 148 -41.87 -19.08 9.74
CA ILE A 148 -40.81 -18.54 8.87
C ILE A 148 -41.40 -17.89 7.62
N GLN A 149 -42.41 -18.50 6.98
CA GLN A 149 -42.94 -18.01 5.71
C GLN A 149 -43.49 -16.56 5.75
N PRO A 150 -44.39 -16.19 6.68
CA PRO A 150 -44.92 -14.82 6.72
C PRO A 150 -43.85 -13.79 7.06
N ASN A 151 -42.96 -14.13 8.00
CA ASN A 151 -41.87 -13.26 8.40
C ASN A 151 -40.83 -13.09 7.28
N GLN A 152 -40.53 -14.14 6.52
CA GLN A 152 -39.63 -14.08 5.36
C GLN A 152 -40.16 -13.12 4.29
N ALA A 153 -41.48 -13.06 4.07
CA ALA A 153 -42.07 -12.12 3.11
C ALA A 153 -41.84 -10.66 3.53
N ILE A 154 -42.02 -10.36 4.82
CA ILE A 154 -41.74 -9.02 5.39
C ILE A 154 -40.26 -8.66 5.22
N ILE A 155 -39.35 -9.57 5.58
CA ILE A 155 -37.90 -9.37 5.40
C ILE A 155 -37.54 -9.16 3.93
N THR A 156 -38.18 -9.88 3.01
CA THR A 156 -37.93 -9.76 1.57
C THR A 156 -38.38 -8.39 1.05
N ASN A 157 -39.53 -7.88 1.51
CA ASN A 157 -40.02 -6.55 1.16
C ASN A 157 -39.10 -5.45 1.73
N LEU A 158 -38.74 -5.55 3.00
CA LEU A 158 -37.75 -4.69 3.65
C LEU A 158 -36.41 -4.67 2.90
N SER A 159 -35.93 -5.85 2.49
CA SER A 159 -34.69 -5.99 1.73
C SER A 159 -34.76 -5.24 0.40
N ARG A 160 -35.93 -5.30 -0.27
CA ARG A 160 -36.18 -4.58 -1.52
C ARG A 160 -36.22 -3.07 -1.31
N ASP A 161 -36.91 -2.60 -0.27
CA ASP A 161 -36.98 -1.17 0.08
C ASP A 161 -35.61 -0.59 0.39
N LEU A 162 -34.77 -1.37 1.06
CA LEU A 162 -33.38 -1.01 1.34
C LEU A 162 -32.44 -1.17 0.14
N ARG A 163 -32.92 -1.74 -0.98
CA ARG A 163 -32.17 -2.04 -2.20
C ARG A 163 -31.00 -2.98 -1.96
N LEU A 164 -31.20 -4.03 -1.17
CA LEU A 164 -30.24 -5.11 -1.00
C LEU A 164 -30.13 -5.94 -2.29
N SER A 165 -28.92 -6.37 -2.64
CA SER A 165 -28.69 -7.25 -3.80
C SER A 165 -29.34 -8.63 -3.62
N LYS A 166 -29.40 -9.14 -2.38
CA LYS A 166 -30.01 -10.41 -2.03
C LYS A 166 -30.64 -10.31 -0.64
N SER A 167 -31.85 -10.84 -0.48
CA SER A 167 -32.49 -10.95 0.82
C SER A 167 -31.86 -12.08 1.65
N PRO A 168 -31.61 -11.89 2.95
CA PRO A 168 -31.08 -12.95 3.80
C PRO A 168 -32.13 -14.06 4.01
N ILE A 169 -31.63 -15.26 4.27
CA ILE A 169 -32.46 -16.38 4.70
C ILE A 169 -32.78 -16.20 6.18
N LEU A 170 -34.06 -16.26 6.54
CA LEU A 170 -34.51 -16.18 7.93
C LEU A 170 -34.32 -17.52 8.65
N SER A 171 -33.68 -17.47 9.81
CA SER A 171 -33.58 -18.59 10.75
C SER A 171 -34.11 -18.13 12.12
N LEU A 172 -34.84 -19.01 12.81
CA LEU A 172 -35.38 -18.74 14.15
C LEU A 172 -34.64 -19.55 15.18
N SER A 173 -34.49 -19.01 16.39
CA SER A 173 -33.85 -19.71 17.49
C SER A 173 -34.32 -19.21 18.85
N ASP A 174 -34.43 -20.12 19.81
CA ASP A 174 -34.61 -19.85 21.24
C ASP A 174 -33.28 -19.60 21.97
N HIS A 175 -32.15 -20.00 21.38
CA HIS A 175 -30.80 -19.83 21.93
C HIS A 175 -30.24 -18.41 21.79
N ILE A 176 -30.99 -17.48 21.19
CA ILE A 176 -30.56 -16.10 20.97
C ILE A 176 -31.57 -15.12 21.56
N SER A 177 -31.07 -14.04 22.14
CA SER A 177 -31.89 -12.98 22.75
C SER A 177 -32.02 -11.73 21.88
N ILE A 178 -31.16 -11.59 20.87
CA ILE A 178 -31.05 -10.40 20.02
C ILE A 178 -30.90 -10.87 18.56
N PRO A 179 -31.61 -10.25 17.60
CA PRO A 179 -31.38 -10.49 16.18
C PRO A 179 -29.94 -10.23 15.78
N PHE A 180 -29.43 -11.02 14.85
CA PHE A 180 -28.16 -10.69 14.20
C PHE A 180 -28.08 -11.26 12.78
N VAL A 181 -27.22 -10.66 11.97
CA VAL A 181 -26.92 -11.15 10.64
C VAL A 181 -25.49 -11.67 10.53
N THR A 182 -25.33 -12.79 9.83
CA THR A 182 -24.02 -13.41 9.56
C THR A 182 -23.92 -13.95 8.13
N GLY A 183 -22.72 -14.32 7.72
CA GLY A 183 -22.39 -14.80 6.38
C GLY A 183 -21.91 -13.69 5.44
N LEU A 184 -21.20 -14.12 4.39
CA LEU A 184 -20.66 -13.24 3.33
C LEU A 184 -21.49 -13.36 2.04
N TRP A 185 -21.57 -14.57 1.47
CA TRP A 185 -22.28 -14.85 0.22
C TRP A 185 -23.68 -15.44 0.45
N ASN A 186 -23.83 -16.24 1.50
CA ASN A 186 -25.10 -16.82 1.94
C ASN A 186 -25.46 -16.22 3.30
N THR A 187 -26.04 -15.02 3.25
CA THR A 187 -26.38 -14.26 4.44
C THR A 187 -27.61 -14.86 5.12
N LYS A 188 -27.52 -15.01 6.44
CA LYS A 188 -28.61 -15.50 7.29
C LYS A 188 -28.93 -14.45 8.35
N LEU A 189 -30.22 -14.21 8.54
CA LEU A 189 -30.77 -13.37 9.62
C LEU A 189 -31.34 -14.31 10.68
N PHE A 190 -30.75 -14.28 11.88
CA PHE A 190 -31.22 -15.06 13.00
C PHE A 190 -32.12 -14.20 13.88
N LEU A 191 -33.35 -14.68 14.17
CA LEU A 191 -34.30 -14.00 15.05
C LEU A 191 -34.64 -14.84 16.29
N PRO A 192 -34.76 -14.21 17.48
CA PRO A 192 -35.34 -14.85 18.65
C PRO A 192 -36.78 -15.33 18.38
N LEU A 193 -37.22 -16.44 18.98
CA LEU A 193 -38.64 -16.85 18.91
C LEU A 193 -39.60 -15.80 19.46
N SER A 194 -39.15 -14.99 20.41
CA SER A 194 -39.93 -13.92 21.02
C SER A 194 -40.09 -12.68 20.15
N PHE A 195 -39.45 -12.63 18.98
CA PHE A 195 -39.45 -11.45 18.12
C PHE A 195 -40.77 -11.34 17.33
N ASN A 196 -41.55 -10.30 17.62
CA ASN A 196 -42.76 -9.99 16.87
C ASN A 196 -42.50 -8.83 15.89
N LEU A 197 -42.57 -9.11 14.58
CA LEU A 197 -42.33 -8.11 13.53
C LEU A 197 -43.43 -7.04 13.43
N SER A 198 -44.60 -7.26 14.04
CA SER A 198 -45.65 -6.24 14.08
C SER A 198 -45.36 -5.12 15.09
N ASP A 199 -44.38 -5.29 15.98
CA ASP A 199 -43.90 -4.23 16.86
C ASP A 199 -42.97 -3.30 16.07
N ASP A 200 -43.33 -2.02 16.01
CA ASP A 200 -42.55 -0.94 15.40
C ASP A 200 -41.08 -0.98 15.83
N THR A 201 -40.80 -1.26 17.11
CA THR A 201 -39.44 -1.27 17.65
C THR A 201 -38.63 -2.44 17.10
N ASN A 202 -39.24 -3.62 17.03
CA ASN A 202 -38.64 -4.82 16.44
C ASN A 202 -38.38 -4.62 14.95
N TYR A 203 -39.32 -4.02 14.22
CA TYR A 203 -39.14 -3.66 12.81
C TYR A 203 -37.91 -2.76 12.59
N LEU A 204 -37.66 -1.79 13.48
CA LEU A 204 -36.47 -0.93 13.41
C LEU A 204 -35.17 -1.70 13.69
N ILE A 205 -35.18 -2.67 14.61
CA ILE A 205 -34.02 -3.51 14.90
C ILE A 205 -33.68 -4.40 13.71
N ILE A 206 -34.69 -4.97 13.03
CA ILE A 206 -34.47 -5.70 11.79
C ILE A 206 -33.87 -4.79 10.71
N LYS A 207 -34.41 -3.58 10.57
CA LYS A 207 -33.90 -2.61 9.60
C LYS A 207 -32.43 -2.23 9.88
N HIS A 208 -32.04 -2.17 11.15
CA HIS A 208 -30.64 -2.01 11.58
C HIS A 208 -29.78 -3.20 11.14
N GLU A 209 -30.21 -4.44 11.42
CA GLU A 209 -29.47 -5.63 10.99
C GLU A 209 -29.33 -5.74 9.46
N LEU A 210 -30.38 -5.40 8.71
CA LEU A 210 -30.33 -5.33 7.25
C LEU A 210 -29.42 -4.19 6.73
N ALA A 211 -29.22 -3.13 7.50
CA ALA A 211 -28.27 -2.08 7.15
C ALA A 211 -26.83 -2.60 7.12
N HIS A 212 -26.47 -3.52 8.03
CA HIS A 212 -25.15 -4.17 8.01
C HIS A 212 -24.91 -4.97 6.73
N LEU A 213 -25.97 -5.62 6.19
CA LEU A 213 -25.90 -6.27 4.89
C LEU A 213 -25.72 -5.27 3.76
N LYS A 214 -26.48 -4.17 3.77
CA LYS A 214 -26.37 -3.11 2.77
C LYS A 214 -24.98 -2.50 2.72
N HIS A 215 -24.37 -2.35 3.89
CA HIS A 215 -23.03 -1.78 4.01
C HIS A 215 -21.92 -2.83 3.80
N HIS A 216 -22.25 -4.11 3.62
CA HIS A 216 -21.29 -5.22 3.54
C HIS A 216 -20.36 -5.30 4.75
N ASP A 217 -20.87 -5.02 5.95
CA ASP A 217 -20.04 -4.88 7.14
C ASP A 217 -19.30 -6.18 7.50
N ASN A 218 -19.89 -7.35 7.24
CA ASN A 218 -19.22 -8.64 7.45
C ASN A 218 -17.96 -8.80 6.58
N LEU A 219 -17.98 -8.31 5.33
CA LEU A 219 -16.83 -8.35 4.44
C LEU A 219 -15.70 -7.47 4.97
N PHE A 220 -15.99 -6.21 5.30
CA PHE A 220 -14.98 -5.29 5.81
C PHE A 220 -14.47 -5.67 7.20
N LYS A 221 -15.32 -6.21 8.08
CA LYS A 221 -14.91 -6.79 9.38
C LYS A 221 -13.93 -7.94 9.16
N LEU A 222 -14.20 -8.85 8.22
CA LEU A 222 -13.26 -9.93 7.88
C LEU A 222 -11.94 -9.37 7.32
N THR A 223 -11.99 -8.42 6.40
CA THR A 223 -10.78 -7.78 5.84
C THR A 223 -9.94 -7.11 6.92
N LEU A 224 -10.57 -6.40 7.85
CA LEU A 224 -9.88 -5.79 9.00
C LEU A 224 -9.25 -6.84 9.93
N MET A 225 -9.91 -7.98 10.15
CA MET A 225 -9.33 -9.10 10.89
C MET A 225 -8.09 -9.64 10.17
N LEU A 226 -8.11 -9.80 8.85
CA LEU A 226 -6.93 -10.20 8.07
C LEU A 226 -5.80 -9.15 8.15
N LEU A 227 -6.13 -7.87 8.02
CA LEU A 227 -5.17 -6.78 8.20
C LEU A 227 -4.52 -6.81 9.59
N SER A 228 -5.27 -7.16 10.64
CA SER A 228 -4.72 -7.30 11.99
C SER A 228 -3.74 -8.47 12.16
N VAL A 229 -3.80 -9.47 11.28
CA VAL A 229 -2.80 -10.55 11.22
C VAL A 229 -1.56 -10.06 10.48
N LEU A 230 -1.75 -9.46 9.30
CA LEU A 230 -0.66 -8.99 8.45
C LEU A 230 0.16 -7.88 9.11
N PHE A 231 -0.53 -6.95 9.77
CA PHE A 231 0.04 -5.75 10.35
C PHE A 231 -0.18 -5.74 11.87
N TRP A 232 0.02 -6.90 12.51
CA TRP A 232 -0.21 -7.11 13.93
C TRP A 232 0.52 -6.12 14.84
N TYR A 233 1.67 -5.60 14.37
CA TYR A 233 2.52 -4.63 15.06
C TYR A 233 2.04 -3.18 14.89
N ASN A 234 1.14 -2.89 13.95
CA ASN A 234 0.70 -1.52 13.64
C ASN A 234 -0.52 -1.12 14.50
N PRO A 235 -0.37 -0.20 15.48
CA PRO A 235 -1.49 0.24 16.33
C PRO A 235 -2.62 0.91 15.52
N CYS A 236 -2.31 1.50 14.36
CA CYS A 236 -3.30 2.16 13.51
C CYS A 236 -4.37 1.20 12.99
N ILE A 237 -4.05 -0.08 12.80
CA ILE A 237 -5.04 -1.08 12.37
C ILE A 237 -6.10 -1.29 13.46
N TYR A 238 -5.70 -1.34 14.73
CA TYR A 238 -6.63 -1.50 15.85
C TYR A 238 -7.49 -0.24 16.04
N LEU A 239 -6.91 0.95 15.85
CA LEU A 239 -7.66 2.21 15.82
C LEU A 239 -8.67 2.22 14.67
N LEU A 240 -8.28 1.77 13.47
CA LEU A 240 -9.17 1.66 12.32
C LEU A 240 -10.30 0.65 12.57
N ILE A 241 -10.01 -0.48 13.22
CA ILE A 241 -11.04 -1.46 13.61
C ILE A 241 -12.07 -0.83 14.53
N GLN A 242 -11.63 -0.16 15.60
CA GLN A 242 -12.52 0.50 16.55
C GLN A 242 -13.34 1.60 15.88
N PHE A 243 -12.70 2.42 15.04
CA PHE A 243 -13.37 3.51 14.33
C PHE A 243 -14.40 2.97 13.31
N TYR A 244 -14.07 1.90 12.58
CA TYR A 244 -15.00 1.23 11.67
C TYR A 244 -16.19 0.66 12.42
N GLN A 245 -15.96 -0.08 13.51
CA GLN A 245 -17.03 -0.71 14.31
C GLN A 245 -18.03 0.34 14.79
N ASN A 246 -17.56 1.39 15.45
CA ASN A 246 -18.43 2.46 15.94
C ASN A 246 -19.20 3.15 14.82
N THR A 247 -18.50 3.49 13.72
CA THR A 247 -19.12 4.20 12.60
C THR A 247 -20.15 3.34 11.85
N SER A 248 -19.91 2.02 11.75
CA SER A 248 -20.84 1.05 11.17
C SER A 248 -22.14 0.97 11.98
N GLU A 249 -22.06 0.91 13.32
CA GLU A 249 -23.24 0.95 14.21
C GLU A 249 -24.05 2.23 14.03
N LEU A 250 -23.38 3.39 14.01
CA LEU A 250 -24.04 4.69 13.81
C LEU A 250 -24.70 4.80 12.42
N ALA A 251 -24.05 4.27 11.39
CA ALA A 251 -24.60 4.25 10.03
C ALA A 251 -25.80 3.29 9.91
N ALA A 252 -25.78 2.17 10.62
CA ALA A 252 -26.90 1.24 10.70
C ALA A 252 -28.09 1.85 11.44
N ASP A 253 -27.84 2.51 12.59
CA ASP A 253 -28.87 3.26 13.34
C ASP A 253 -29.52 4.35 12.48
N ASP A 254 -28.73 5.14 11.74
CA ASP A 254 -29.26 6.19 10.86
C ASP A 254 -30.15 5.65 9.76
N LEU A 255 -29.76 4.53 9.16
CA LEU A 255 -30.53 3.89 8.11
C LEU A 255 -31.83 3.32 8.68
N ALA A 256 -31.77 2.65 9.84
CA ALA A 256 -32.93 2.11 10.53
C ALA A 256 -33.94 3.22 10.84
N LEU A 257 -33.48 4.36 11.34
CA LEU A 257 -34.33 5.46 11.81
C LEU A 257 -34.71 6.48 10.73
N MET A 258 -34.36 6.21 9.48
CA MET A 258 -34.78 7.03 8.35
C MET A 258 -36.31 7.07 8.27
N ASN A 259 -36.87 8.28 8.27
CA ASN A 259 -38.31 8.59 8.26
C ASN A 259 -39.10 8.20 9.52
N CYS A 260 -38.42 7.92 10.64
CA CYS A 260 -39.09 7.63 11.92
C CYS A 260 -39.46 8.89 12.70
N THR A 261 -40.56 8.82 13.46
CA THR A 261 -40.99 9.87 14.39
C THR A 261 -40.04 9.98 15.59
N LEU A 262 -40.14 11.08 16.35
CA LEU A 262 -39.36 11.28 17.58
C LEU A 262 -39.64 10.19 18.63
N GLU A 263 -40.90 9.76 18.73
CA GLU A 263 -41.34 8.72 19.65
C GLU A 263 -40.73 7.36 19.28
N GLN A 264 -40.79 6.97 18.00
CA GLN A 264 -40.18 5.74 17.51
C GLN A 264 -38.67 5.71 17.78
N LYS A 265 -37.96 6.84 17.58
CA LYS A 265 -36.53 6.97 17.90
C LYS A 265 -36.25 6.81 19.39
N ARG A 266 -37.12 7.33 20.25
CA ARG A 266 -37.01 7.19 21.70
C ARG A 266 -37.22 5.74 22.14
N ASN A 267 -38.25 5.08 21.61
CA ASN A 267 -38.56 3.68 21.90
C ASN A 267 -37.41 2.76 21.45
N TYR A 268 -36.85 3.01 20.26
CA TYR A 268 -35.64 2.36 19.77
C TYR A 268 -34.44 2.54 20.74
N GLY A 269 -34.19 3.77 21.20
CA GLY A 269 -33.13 4.04 22.18
C GLY A 269 -33.32 3.30 23.51
N HIS A 270 -34.56 3.18 24.00
CA HIS A 270 -34.87 2.37 25.18
C HIS A 270 -34.63 0.88 24.93
N ALA A 271 -34.99 0.37 23.75
CA ALA A 271 -34.71 -1.02 23.38
C ALA A 271 -33.20 -1.31 23.34
N LEU A 272 -32.38 -0.43 22.77
CA LEU A 272 -30.92 -0.56 22.79
C LEU A 272 -30.35 -0.65 24.21
N LEU A 273 -30.83 0.22 25.12
CA LEU A 273 -30.43 0.17 26.53
C LEU A 273 -30.83 -1.17 27.18
N LYS A 274 -32.04 -1.66 26.89
CA LYS A 274 -32.53 -2.95 27.41
C LYS A 274 -31.65 -4.11 26.93
N TYR A 275 -31.35 -4.19 25.64
CA TYR A 275 -30.49 -5.25 25.07
C TYR A 275 -29.05 -5.18 25.56
N SER A 276 -28.53 -3.97 25.80
CA SER A 276 -27.18 -3.82 26.38
C SER A 276 -27.09 -4.24 27.84
N SER A 277 -28.22 -4.25 28.56
CA SER A 277 -28.31 -4.60 29.98
C SER A 277 -28.61 -6.09 30.19
N THR A 278 -29.12 -6.79 29.17
CA THR A 278 -29.28 -8.24 29.22
C THR A 278 -27.92 -8.91 29.07
N PRO A 279 -27.46 -9.71 30.06
CA PRO A 279 -26.23 -10.47 29.91
C PRO A 279 -26.39 -11.39 28.69
N PRO A 280 -25.44 -11.36 27.75
CA PRO A 280 -25.55 -12.19 26.57
C PRO A 280 -25.43 -13.66 27.00
N HIS A 281 -26.47 -14.46 26.76
CA HIS A 281 -26.37 -15.92 26.94
C HIS A 281 -25.33 -16.54 25.99
N LEU A 282 -25.02 -15.88 24.87
CA LEU A 282 -23.81 -16.16 24.10
C LEU A 282 -23.47 -14.97 23.19
N SER A 283 -22.57 -14.10 23.62
CA SER A 283 -22.06 -13.01 22.80
C SER A 283 -20.93 -13.48 21.89
N LEU A 284 -21.15 -14.55 21.14
CA LEU A 284 -20.15 -15.01 20.18
C LEU A 284 -20.02 -14.03 19.01
N VAL A 285 -21.10 -13.32 18.65
CA VAL A 285 -21.05 -12.20 17.69
C VAL A 285 -20.33 -10.97 18.28
N SER A 286 -20.33 -10.83 19.61
CA SER A 286 -19.49 -9.84 20.30
C SER A 286 -18.08 -10.35 20.61
N SER A 287 -17.72 -11.58 20.22
CA SER A 287 -16.41 -12.17 20.49
C SER A 287 -15.37 -11.96 19.38
N SER A 288 -15.65 -11.11 18.39
CA SER A 288 -14.58 -10.53 17.57
C SER A 288 -13.64 -9.77 18.51
N GLY A 289 -12.52 -10.42 18.90
CA GLY A 289 -11.59 -10.10 20.00
C GLY A 289 -10.86 -8.74 19.94
N PHE A 290 -11.55 -7.71 19.49
CA PHE A 290 -11.12 -6.32 19.38
C PHE A 290 -11.92 -5.37 20.30
N MET A 291 -12.88 -5.88 21.08
CA MET A 291 -13.73 -5.05 21.93
C MET A 291 -13.04 -4.66 23.24
N PHE A 292 -12.29 -3.57 23.21
CA PHE A 292 -11.90 -2.87 24.43
C PHE A 292 -13.00 -1.92 24.96
N HIS A 293 -14.14 -1.69 24.29
CA HIS A 293 -14.94 -0.46 24.54
C HIS A 293 -16.49 -0.49 24.39
N GLN A 294 -17.19 -1.62 24.63
CA GLN A 294 -18.67 -1.70 24.45
C GLN A 294 -19.48 -0.56 25.11
N LYS A 295 -19.11 -0.13 26.33
CA LYS A 295 -19.80 0.96 27.05
C LYS A 295 -19.72 2.30 26.32
N ASN A 296 -18.58 2.57 25.67
CA ASN A 296 -18.37 3.84 24.95
C ASN A 296 -19.14 3.84 23.62
N ILE A 297 -19.25 2.69 22.94
CA ILE A 297 -20.03 2.55 21.71
C ILE A 297 -21.52 2.81 21.98
N LEU A 298 -22.11 2.20 23.02
CA LEU A 298 -23.52 2.43 23.36
C LEU A 298 -23.80 3.90 23.69
N LYS A 299 -22.91 4.54 24.47
CA LYS A 299 -23.02 5.97 24.78
C LYS A 299 -23.03 6.80 23.50
N GLU A 300 -22.12 6.51 22.57
CA GLU A 300 -22.05 7.22 21.30
C GLU A 300 -23.31 7.04 20.46
N ARG A 301 -23.84 5.81 20.34
CA ARG A 301 -25.14 5.53 19.70
C ARG A 301 -26.27 6.37 20.31
N ILE A 302 -26.47 6.30 21.63
CA ILE A 302 -27.55 7.05 22.31
C ILE A 302 -27.36 8.57 22.15
N THR A 303 -26.14 9.09 22.20
CA THR A 303 -25.89 10.51 21.96
C THR A 303 -26.13 10.91 20.51
N HIS A 304 -25.89 10.02 19.55
CA HIS A 304 -26.21 10.23 18.14
C HIS A 304 -27.71 10.31 17.92
N LEU A 305 -28.48 9.40 18.52
CA LEU A 305 -29.95 9.38 18.43
C LEU A 305 -30.60 10.70 18.87
N LYS A 306 -30.00 11.37 19.88
CA LYS A 306 -30.46 12.68 20.38
C LYS A 306 -30.15 13.84 19.43
N LYS A 307 -29.10 13.72 18.61
CA LYS A 307 -28.71 14.77 17.66
C LYS A 307 -29.59 14.65 16.41
N HIS A 308 -30.66 15.43 16.37
CA HIS A 308 -31.51 15.55 15.19
C HIS A 308 -30.79 16.28 14.05
N THR A 309 -29.99 15.56 13.25
CA THR A 309 -29.35 16.14 12.07
C THR A 309 -29.99 15.63 10.80
N ALA A 310 -31.10 16.26 10.40
CA ALA A 310 -31.51 16.19 9.01
C ALA A 310 -30.43 16.89 8.17
N HIS A 311 -29.68 16.13 7.37
CA HIS A 311 -28.66 16.70 6.49
C HIS A 311 -29.37 17.49 5.38
N LYS A 312 -29.40 18.82 5.51
CA LYS A 312 -30.13 19.75 4.63
C LYS A 312 -29.72 19.65 3.15
N HIS A 313 -28.48 19.21 2.86
CA HIS A 313 -27.95 19.07 1.49
C HIS A 313 -27.19 17.73 1.30
N PRO A 314 -27.90 16.61 1.00
CA PRO A 314 -27.27 15.29 0.91
C PRO A 314 -26.32 15.13 -0.29
N ILE A 315 -26.59 15.84 -1.40
CA ILE A 315 -25.75 15.79 -2.60
C ILE A 315 -24.44 16.54 -2.35
N PHE A 316 -24.51 17.76 -1.82
CA PHE A 316 -23.33 18.57 -1.50
C PHE A 316 -22.40 17.85 -0.52
N THR A 317 -22.94 17.26 0.55
CA THR A 317 -22.12 16.49 1.52
C THR A 317 -21.47 15.26 0.89
N SER A 318 -22.13 14.60 -0.08
CA SER A 318 -21.54 13.48 -0.83
C SER A 318 -20.39 13.95 -1.73
N ILE A 319 -20.56 15.08 -2.43
CA ILE A 319 -19.52 15.68 -3.28
C ILE A 319 -18.29 16.07 -2.45
N VAL A 320 -18.49 16.79 -1.34
CA VAL A 320 -17.41 17.18 -0.42
C VAL A 320 -16.69 15.96 0.14
N THR A 321 -17.42 14.90 0.47
CA THR A 321 -16.81 13.64 0.92
C THR A 321 -15.95 13.02 -0.20
N GLY A 322 -16.44 13.00 -1.44
CA GLY A 322 -15.69 12.50 -2.59
C GLY A 322 -14.39 13.26 -2.84
N PHE A 323 -14.45 14.60 -2.89
CA PHE A 323 -13.26 15.44 -3.02
C PHE A 323 -12.30 15.27 -1.84
N GLY A 324 -12.82 15.19 -0.61
CA GLY A 324 -12.02 14.96 0.59
C GLY A 324 -11.28 13.63 0.53
N ILE A 325 -11.94 12.55 0.10
CA ILE A 325 -11.31 11.22 -0.08
C ILE A 325 -10.18 11.31 -1.11
N ILE A 326 -10.42 11.91 -2.28
CA ILE A 326 -9.41 12.03 -3.34
C ILE A 326 -8.21 12.82 -2.84
N PHE A 327 -8.46 13.99 -2.25
CA PHE A 327 -7.41 14.88 -1.74
C PHE A 327 -6.58 14.21 -0.64
N LEU A 328 -7.22 13.56 0.34
CA LEU A 328 -6.51 12.87 1.42
C LEU A 328 -5.74 11.63 0.93
N SER A 329 -6.29 10.89 -0.03
CA SER A 329 -5.61 9.73 -0.63
C SER A 329 -4.36 10.18 -1.38
N PHE A 330 -4.47 11.28 -2.13
CA PHE A 330 -3.32 11.87 -2.82
C PHE A 330 -2.26 12.37 -1.83
N SER A 331 -2.68 13.10 -0.80
CA SER A 331 -1.78 13.65 0.23
C SER A 331 -1.03 12.55 0.98
N SER A 332 -1.71 11.48 1.42
CA SER A 332 -1.07 10.35 2.09
C SER A 332 -0.09 9.58 1.18
N SER A 333 -0.38 9.54 -0.12
CA SER A 333 0.46 8.88 -1.13
C SER A 333 1.74 9.66 -1.47
N LEU A 334 1.88 10.93 -1.08
CA LEU A 334 3.12 11.70 -1.30
C LEU A 334 4.35 11.09 -0.62
N THR A 335 4.14 10.27 0.43
CA THR A 335 5.22 9.51 1.09
C THR A 335 5.96 8.55 0.16
N ILE A 336 5.36 8.20 -0.98
CA ILE A 336 5.95 7.36 -2.02
C ILE A 336 7.12 8.04 -2.71
N LEU A 337 7.20 9.37 -2.72
CA LEU A 337 8.36 10.07 -3.31
C LEU A 337 9.67 9.76 -2.58
N ALA A 338 9.59 9.32 -1.31
CA ALA A 338 10.73 8.82 -0.56
C ALA A 338 11.00 7.32 -0.79
N TYR A 339 10.17 6.62 -1.57
CA TYR A 339 10.36 5.22 -1.92
C TYR A 339 11.43 5.09 -3.00
N ASN A 340 12.57 4.54 -2.62
CA ASN A 340 13.61 4.14 -3.55
C ASN A 340 13.42 2.66 -3.86
N THR A 341 13.06 2.36 -5.11
CA THR A 341 13.12 1.00 -5.64
C THR A 341 14.56 0.50 -5.50
N PRO A 342 14.80 -0.69 -4.92
CA PRO A 342 16.14 -1.24 -4.91
C PRO A 342 16.61 -1.37 -6.37
N ALA A 343 17.71 -0.69 -6.71
CA ALA A 343 18.33 -0.88 -8.01
C ALA A 343 18.74 -2.34 -8.11
N LEU A 344 18.28 -3.02 -9.17
CA LEU A 344 18.96 -4.21 -9.63
C LEU A 344 20.30 -3.72 -10.17
N GLU A 345 21.38 -3.89 -9.41
CA GLU A 345 22.73 -3.91 -9.98
C GLU A 345 22.77 -5.14 -10.90
N ILE A 346 22.52 -4.90 -12.18
CA ILE A 346 22.81 -5.86 -13.23
C ILE A 346 24.27 -5.65 -13.57
N ASP A 347 25.13 -6.43 -12.94
CA ASP A 347 26.58 -6.37 -13.14
C ASP A 347 27.02 -6.77 -14.57
N ASN A 348 26.10 -7.16 -15.46
CA ASN A 348 26.41 -7.51 -16.85
C ASN A 348 25.35 -6.99 -17.82
N ILE A 349 25.59 -5.81 -18.40
CA ILE A 349 24.82 -5.23 -19.51
C ILE A 349 24.70 -6.23 -20.68
N HIS A 350 25.70 -7.07 -20.90
CA HIS A 350 25.70 -8.12 -21.94
C HIS A 350 24.52 -9.11 -21.85
N SER A 351 24.05 -9.44 -20.63
CA SER A 351 22.93 -10.38 -20.46
C SER A 351 21.57 -9.78 -20.80
N LEU A 352 21.46 -8.45 -20.79
CA LEU A 352 20.25 -7.72 -21.16
C LEU A 352 20.14 -7.55 -22.68
N GLU A 353 21.29 -7.37 -23.34
CA GLU A 353 21.38 -7.26 -24.80
C GLU A 353 21.14 -8.60 -25.51
N GLU A 354 21.54 -9.74 -24.91
CA GLU A 354 21.17 -11.07 -25.41
C GLU A 354 19.66 -11.37 -25.25
N VAL A 355 19.06 -11.00 -24.10
CA VAL A 355 17.63 -11.23 -23.85
C VAL A 355 16.74 -10.31 -24.71
N LEU A 356 17.16 -9.06 -24.96
CA LEU A 356 16.41 -8.12 -25.80
C LEU A 356 16.54 -8.44 -27.30
N ASN A 357 17.59 -9.15 -27.73
CA ASN A 357 17.78 -9.52 -29.13
C ASN A 357 17.00 -10.78 -29.56
N GLU A 358 16.55 -11.61 -28.61
CA GLU A 358 15.72 -12.78 -28.93
C GLU A 358 14.22 -12.43 -29.16
N ASP A 359 13.72 -11.34 -28.57
CA ASP A 359 12.31 -10.92 -28.68
C ASP A 359 12.11 -9.74 -29.65
N LYS A 360 12.34 -9.98 -30.95
CA LYS A 360 12.07 -9.01 -32.04
C LYS A 360 10.58 -8.75 -32.34
N ASN A 361 9.67 -8.92 -31.38
CA ASN A 361 8.23 -8.70 -31.57
C ASN A 361 7.53 -8.04 -30.38
N ILE A 362 8.15 -7.04 -29.75
CA ILE A 362 7.44 -6.16 -28.82
C ILE A 362 7.43 -4.75 -29.38
N SER A 363 6.27 -4.39 -29.93
CA SER A 363 5.90 -3.05 -30.34
C SER A 363 6.20 -2.04 -29.23
N GLU A 364 6.92 -0.98 -29.62
CA GLU A 364 6.98 0.36 -29.02
C GLU A 364 6.10 0.54 -27.78
N THR A 365 6.72 0.42 -26.61
CA THR A 365 6.26 1.14 -25.42
C THR A 365 7.35 2.12 -25.05
N GLU A 366 7.04 3.42 -25.19
CA GLU A 366 7.94 4.54 -24.94
C GLU A 366 8.43 4.56 -23.49
N GLY A 367 9.49 3.81 -23.23
CA GLY A 367 10.45 4.07 -22.16
C GLY A 367 11.55 4.94 -22.73
N PHE A 368 11.59 6.21 -22.32
CA PHE A 368 12.68 7.14 -22.61
C PHE A 368 14.00 6.51 -22.13
N PHE A 369 14.75 5.93 -23.05
CA PHE A 369 16.17 5.64 -22.90
C PHE A 369 16.86 6.64 -23.82
N SER A 370 17.42 7.72 -23.26
CA SER A 370 18.33 8.55 -24.02
C SER A 370 19.60 7.74 -24.23
N VAL A 371 19.63 7.02 -25.34
CA VAL A 371 20.89 6.64 -25.98
C VAL A 371 21.56 7.97 -26.29
N ILE A 372 22.60 8.28 -25.53
CA ILE A 372 23.56 9.29 -25.97
C ILE A 372 24.23 8.60 -27.15
N ASP A 373 23.94 9.09 -28.36
CA ASP A 373 24.67 8.69 -29.56
C ASP A 373 26.17 8.87 -29.26
N GLU A 374 26.90 7.76 -29.20
CA GLU A 374 28.35 7.79 -29.11
C GLU A 374 28.88 8.38 -30.42
N GLU A 375 29.53 9.53 -30.33
CA GLU A 375 30.21 10.21 -31.43
C GLU A 375 31.16 9.23 -32.15
N GLU A 376 30.84 8.94 -33.41
CA GLU A 376 31.49 7.99 -34.32
C GLU A 376 32.94 8.36 -34.73
N ASP A 377 33.54 9.41 -34.17
CA ASP A 377 34.76 10.03 -34.72
C ASP A 377 36.05 9.79 -33.91
N THR A 378 36.14 8.73 -33.09
CA THR A 378 37.25 8.59 -32.12
C THR A 378 38.57 8.00 -32.67
N PHE A 379 38.65 7.62 -33.95
CA PHE A 379 39.76 6.78 -34.47
C PHE A 379 40.50 7.32 -35.69
N LEU A 380 40.56 8.64 -35.86
CA LEU A 380 41.00 9.22 -37.13
C LEU A 380 42.52 9.38 -37.33
N PHE A 381 43.40 9.27 -36.31
CA PHE A 381 44.79 9.72 -36.52
C PHE A 381 45.96 8.87 -35.98
N SER A 382 45.85 8.12 -34.87
CA SER A 382 46.93 7.19 -34.41
C SER A 382 46.52 6.43 -33.13
N ASP A 383 47.35 5.48 -32.68
CA ASP A 383 47.19 4.78 -31.39
C ASP A 383 47.39 5.71 -30.17
N SER A 384 47.96 6.91 -30.34
CA SER A 384 48.01 7.91 -29.29
C SER A 384 48.12 9.34 -29.78
N TYR A 385 47.18 10.19 -29.37
CA TYR A 385 47.10 11.58 -29.79
C TYR A 385 46.70 12.52 -28.66
N PHE A 386 47.06 13.79 -28.78
CA PHE A 386 46.67 14.87 -27.88
C PHE A 386 45.69 15.81 -28.58
N THR A 387 44.54 16.08 -27.98
CA THR A 387 43.55 17.05 -28.46
C THR A 387 43.55 18.28 -27.56
N ASP A 388 43.74 19.47 -28.14
CA ASP A 388 43.69 20.74 -27.41
C ASP A 388 42.24 21.21 -27.14
N GLU A 389 42.09 22.27 -26.35
CA GLU A 389 40.78 22.88 -26.03
C GLU A 389 40.02 23.41 -27.25
N ASN A 390 40.71 23.60 -28.39
CA ASN A 390 40.11 24.05 -29.65
C ASN A 390 39.71 22.88 -30.57
N GLY A 391 39.87 21.63 -30.12
CA GLY A 391 39.51 20.43 -30.87
C GLY A 391 40.56 19.98 -31.90
N THR A 392 41.74 20.60 -31.93
CA THR A 392 42.82 20.21 -32.85
C THR A 392 43.61 19.05 -32.26
N SER A 393 43.74 17.95 -33.01
CA SER A 393 44.44 16.75 -32.56
C SER A 393 45.86 16.67 -33.15
N TYR A 394 46.82 16.30 -32.30
CA TYR A 394 48.24 16.16 -32.62
C TYR A 394 48.69 14.74 -32.30
N ASP A 395 49.40 14.08 -33.21
CA ASP A 395 50.00 12.77 -32.94
C ASP A 395 51.21 12.95 -32.00
N VAL A 396 51.24 12.20 -30.90
CA VAL A 396 52.27 12.36 -29.86
C VAL A 396 52.67 11.01 -29.28
N ASP A 397 53.91 10.62 -29.54
CA ASP A 397 54.57 9.52 -28.86
C ASP A 397 55.20 9.99 -27.54
N ILE A 398 54.99 9.22 -26.46
CA ILE A 398 55.58 9.50 -25.15
C ILE A 398 57.10 9.32 -25.26
N THR A 399 57.82 10.44 -25.34
CA THR A 399 59.25 10.45 -25.04
C THR A 399 59.41 10.90 -23.59
N GLU A 400 59.89 10.01 -22.73
CA GLU A 400 60.14 10.32 -21.31
C GLU A 400 61.24 11.39 -21.18
N LYS A 401 60.87 12.66 -21.26
CA LYS A 401 61.74 13.80 -20.95
C LYS A 401 61.16 14.61 -19.79
N LYS A 402 62.03 14.94 -18.83
CA LYS A 402 61.70 15.84 -17.70
C LYS A 402 61.13 17.16 -18.21
N SER A 403 60.18 17.72 -17.45
CA SER A 403 59.46 18.96 -17.75
C SER A 403 60.36 20.08 -18.32
N CYS A 404 59.93 20.72 -19.40
CA CYS A 404 60.63 21.86 -20.02
C CYS A 404 60.04 23.20 -19.50
N ASN A 405 60.83 24.28 -19.45
CA ASN A 405 60.40 25.61 -18.94
C ASN A 405 59.61 26.45 -19.97
N HIS A 406 58.98 25.81 -20.95
CA HIS A 406 58.22 26.48 -22.01
C HIS A 406 56.73 26.62 -21.66
N ILE A 407 55.97 27.29 -22.53
CA ILE A 407 54.54 27.48 -22.38
C ILE A 407 53.80 26.16 -22.70
N TYR A 408 52.87 25.78 -21.83
CA TYR A 408 52.04 24.58 -21.97
C TYR A 408 50.61 24.95 -22.36
N VAL A 409 50.04 24.12 -23.24
CA VAL A 409 48.64 24.17 -23.65
C VAL A 409 47.92 22.99 -22.99
N SER A 410 46.80 23.27 -22.35
CA SER A 410 45.94 22.25 -21.72
C SER A 410 45.11 21.52 -22.77
N GLY A 411 44.84 20.25 -22.52
CA GLY A 411 44.01 19.41 -23.38
C GLY A 411 43.85 18.01 -22.83
N THR A 412 43.53 17.07 -23.70
CA THR A 412 43.36 15.66 -23.34
C THR A 412 44.26 14.78 -24.18
N TYR A 413 44.93 13.82 -23.54
CA TYR A 413 45.74 12.81 -24.21
C TYR A 413 44.97 11.50 -24.23
N THR A 414 44.79 10.93 -25.42
CA THR A 414 44.12 9.65 -25.62
C THR A 414 45.15 8.62 -26.07
N ARG A 415 45.16 7.46 -25.43
CA ARG A 415 46.01 6.31 -25.77
C ARG A 415 45.17 5.06 -25.95
N HIS A 416 45.45 4.33 -27.01
CA HIS A 416 44.81 3.09 -27.38
C HIS A 416 45.80 1.92 -27.19
N ASP A 417 45.49 1.02 -26.27
CA ASP A 417 46.26 -0.20 -26.02
C ASP A 417 45.52 -1.40 -26.62
N LYS A 418 45.98 -1.88 -27.79
CA LYS A 418 45.46 -3.09 -28.44
C LYS A 418 46.11 -4.34 -27.82
N LYS A 419 45.29 -5.32 -27.40
CA LYS A 419 45.76 -6.60 -26.83
C LYS A 419 45.73 -7.71 -27.89
N VAL A 420 46.60 -8.70 -27.70
CA VAL A 420 46.77 -9.86 -28.62
C VAL A 420 45.48 -10.68 -28.81
N ASN A 421 44.56 -10.65 -27.84
CA ASN A 421 43.28 -11.34 -27.89
C ASN A 421 42.18 -10.59 -28.68
N GLY A 422 42.51 -9.48 -29.35
CA GLY A 422 41.57 -8.67 -30.13
C GLY A 422 40.76 -7.66 -29.32
N SER A 423 40.88 -7.66 -27.99
CA SER A 423 40.31 -6.63 -27.12
C SER A 423 41.19 -5.37 -27.12
N CYS A 424 40.61 -4.21 -26.88
CA CYS A 424 41.37 -2.97 -26.70
C CYS A 424 40.93 -2.17 -25.48
N LYS A 425 41.84 -1.31 -25.02
CA LYS A 425 41.57 -0.35 -23.96
C LYS A 425 41.94 1.04 -24.46
N VAL A 426 41.00 1.98 -24.43
CA VAL A 426 41.25 3.39 -24.73
C VAL A 426 41.28 4.15 -23.40
N LEU A 427 42.37 4.86 -23.14
CA LEU A 427 42.63 5.61 -21.92
C LEU A 427 42.70 7.09 -22.28
N LYS A 428 41.89 7.93 -21.63
CA LYS A 428 41.91 9.39 -21.81
C LYS A 428 42.39 10.06 -20.53
N TYR A 429 43.45 10.82 -20.62
CA TYR A 429 44.08 11.56 -19.53
C TYR A 429 43.89 13.06 -19.72
N GLN A 430 43.78 13.79 -18.63
CA GLN A 430 44.04 15.22 -18.65
C GLN A 430 45.54 15.39 -18.93
N ALA A 431 45.92 16.25 -19.87
CA ALA A 431 47.32 16.43 -20.20
C ALA A 431 47.63 17.88 -20.56
N GLN A 432 48.91 18.23 -20.44
CA GLN A 432 49.44 19.51 -20.90
C GLN A 432 50.55 19.24 -21.90
N ARG A 433 50.44 19.81 -23.10
CA ARG A 433 51.45 19.71 -24.15
C ARG A 433 52.20 21.03 -24.26
N CYS A 434 53.52 20.97 -24.23
CA CYS A 434 54.32 22.14 -24.53
C CYS A 434 54.20 22.52 -26.02
N SER A 435 53.87 23.79 -26.31
CA SER A 435 53.74 24.29 -27.68
C SER A 435 55.05 24.30 -28.47
N SER A 436 56.19 24.50 -27.81
CA SER A 436 57.52 24.59 -28.46
C SER A 436 58.30 23.27 -28.47
N CYS A 437 58.25 22.51 -27.38
CA CYS A 437 59.11 21.32 -27.15
C CYS A 437 58.36 19.99 -27.33
N GLN A 438 57.03 20.04 -27.56
CA GLN A 438 56.10 18.91 -27.68
C GLN A 438 56.10 17.94 -26.48
N ASN A 439 56.77 18.29 -25.38
CA ASN A 439 56.75 17.48 -24.16
C ASN A 439 55.35 17.42 -23.57
N LEU A 440 54.97 16.23 -23.10
CA LEU A 440 53.64 15.92 -22.61
C LEU A 440 53.71 15.66 -21.10
N VAL A 441 52.93 16.40 -20.32
CA VAL A 441 52.75 16.19 -18.89
C VAL A 441 51.37 15.58 -18.67
N LEU A 442 51.34 14.33 -18.21
CA LEU A 442 50.10 13.61 -17.88
C LEU A 442 49.58 14.00 -16.50
N GLY A 443 48.30 14.31 -16.43
CA GLY A 443 47.53 14.51 -15.20
C GLY A 443 46.66 13.28 -14.88
N ASN A 444 45.49 13.53 -14.29
CA ASN A 444 44.59 12.47 -13.85
C ASN A 444 43.91 11.76 -15.04
N LEU A 445 43.60 10.47 -14.87
CA LEU A 445 42.78 9.71 -15.81
C LEU A 445 41.35 10.27 -15.80
N ILE A 446 40.85 10.67 -16.96
CA ILE A 446 39.49 11.20 -17.14
C ILE A 446 38.51 10.04 -17.39
N SER A 447 38.86 9.13 -18.30
CA SER A 447 38.02 7.98 -18.63
C SER A 447 38.84 6.80 -19.14
N SER A 448 38.29 5.60 -18.98
CA SER A 448 38.85 4.38 -19.58
C SER A 448 37.74 3.58 -20.22
N LEU A 449 37.82 3.38 -21.53
CA LEU A 449 36.92 2.53 -22.30
C LEU A 449 37.59 1.16 -22.52
N TYR A 450 36.84 0.08 -22.34
CA TYR A 450 37.27 -1.26 -22.69
C TYR A 450 36.32 -1.84 -23.72
N SER A 451 36.88 -2.33 -24.83
CA SER A 451 36.10 -2.97 -25.89
C SER A 451 36.58 -4.41 -26.07
N ALA A 452 35.65 -5.36 -25.99
CA ALA A 452 35.95 -6.79 -26.14
C ALA A 452 36.42 -7.16 -27.56
N LYS A 453 35.97 -6.39 -28.57
CA LYS A 453 36.51 -6.36 -29.92
C LYS A 453 36.90 -4.93 -30.24
N CYS A 454 38.13 -4.73 -30.69
CA CYS A 454 38.61 -3.42 -31.10
C CYS A 454 37.80 -2.93 -32.32
N PRO A 455 37.23 -1.70 -32.28
CA PRO A 455 36.59 -1.10 -33.45
C PRO A 455 37.58 -0.64 -34.54
N HIS A 456 38.90 -0.62 -34.23
CA HIS A 456 39.99 -0.58 -35.23
C HIS A 456 40.29 -1.97 -35.80
#